data_AF-A0A662AZC3-F1
#
_entry.id   AF-A0A662AZC3-F1
#
_cell.length_a   1.000
_cell.length_b   1.000
_cell.length_c   1.000
_cell.angle_alpha   90.00
_cell.angle_beta   90.00
_cell.angle_gamma   90.00
#
_symmetry.space_group_name_H-M   'P 1'
#
loop_
_entity.id
_entity.type
_entity.pdbx_description
1 polymer ?
#
loop_
_entity_poly.entity_id
_entity_poly.type
_entity_poly.pdbx_seq_one_letter_code
_entity_poly.pdbx_strand_id
1 'polypeptide(L)' 'MSIHISPTRYKLQSIASGKIFDDTGWLLDAPGEIQPGLIRAIYEKKQLELKGRDYGIYTFADWLPVKKTLIGSYA' A
#
# COMPACT_ATOMS: atom_id res chain seq x y z
N MET A 1 24.40 0.81 0.50
CA MET A 1 23.55 -0.30 1.01
C MET A 1 22.25 -0.33 0.22
N SER A 2 21.80 -1.49 -0.26
CA SER A 2 20.48 -1.66 -0.83
C SER A 2 19.53 -2.14 0.27
N ILE A 3 18.61 -1.28 0.69
CA ILE A 3 17.52 -1.67 1.60
C ILE A 3 16.56 -2.61 0.89
N HIS A 4 16.37 -3.80 1.46
CA HIS A 4 15.41 -4.77 0.93
C HIS A 4 14.07 -4.59 1.63
N ILE A 5 13.01 -4.36 0.85
CA ILE A 5 11.64 -4.19 1.32
C ILE A 5 10.76 -5.18 0.57
N SER A 6 10.05 -6.02 1.30
CA SER A 6 8.97 -6.85 0.74
C SER A 6 7.70 -6.00 0.66
N PRO A 7 7.07 -5.82 -0.52
CA PRO A 7 5.86 -5.01 -0.63
C PRO A 7 4.73 -5.60 0.20
N THR A 8 4.15 -4.78 1.08
CA THR A 8 3.01 -5.20 1.90
C THR A 8 1.81 -5.48 0.99
N ARG A 9 1.19 -6.65 1.15
CA ARG A 9 0.00 -7.01 0.37
C ARG A 9 -1.19 -6.17 0.81
N TYR A 10 -2.07 -5.88 -0.13
CA TYR A 10 -3.34 -5.21 0.12
C TYR A 10 -4.39 -5.67 -0.87
N LYS A 11 -5.65 -5.42 -0.53
CA LYS A 11 -6.78 -5.44 -1.47
C LYS A 11 -7.44 -4.07 -1.49
N LEU A 12 -8.24 -3.79 -2.51
CA LEU A 12 -9.07 -2.60 -2.57
C LEU A 12 -10.48 -2.91 -2.07
N GLN A 13 -11.12 -1.92 -1.46
CA GLN A 13 -12.49 -2.02 -0.99
C GLN A 13 -13.29 -0.79 -1.42
N SER A 14 -14.47 -1.00 -2.01
CA SER A 14 -15.46 0.06 -2.19
C SER A 14 -16.04 0.45 -0.83
N ILE A 15 -16.00 1.73 -0.47
CA ILE A 15 -16.64 2.23 0.76
C ILE A 15 -18.16 2.25 0.63
N ALA A 16 -18.69 2.41 -0.58
CA ALA A 16 -20.12 2.46 -0.82
C ALA A 16 -20.80 1.08 -0.62
N SER A 17 -20.17 0.02 -1.13
CA SER A 17 -20.76 -1.34 -1.12
C SER A 17 -20.07 -2.31 -0.14
N GLY A 18 -18.86 -2.00 0.32
CA GLY A 18 -18.02 -2.90 1.09
C GLY A 18 -17.34 -4.01 0.27
N LYS A 19 -17.58 -4.12 -1.05
CA LYS A 19 -16.97 -5.14 -1.91
C LYS A 19 -15.46 -5.02 -1.94
N ILE A 20 -14.78 -6.16 -1.91
CA ILE A 20 -13.33 -6.27 -1.93
C ILE A 20 -12.88 -6.87 -3.27
N PHE A 21 -11.85 -6.27 -3.87
CA PHE A 21 -11.31 -6.68 -5.16
C PHE A 21 -9.80 -6.43 -5.22
N ASP A 22 -9.14 -7.04 -6.20
CA ASP A 22 -7.71 -6.86 -6.41
C ASP A 22 -7.42 -5.58 -7.19
N ASP A 23 -6.26 -4.97 -6.91
CA ASP A 23 -5.80 -3.78 -7.62
C ASP A 23 -5.21 -4.15 -8.98
N THR A 24 -5.70 -3.53 -10.04
CA THR A 24 -5.17 -3.67 -11.40
C THR A 24 -4.11 -2.61 -11.75
N GLY A 25 -3.82 -1.70 -10.82
CA GLY A 25 -2.75 -0.70 -10.87
C GLY A 25 -3.20 0.73 -11.20
N TRP A 26 -4.31 0.89 -11.92
CA TRP A 26 -4.84 2.20 -12.36
C TRP A 26 -6.34 2.35 -12.08
N LEU A 27 -6.81 1.66 -11.06
CA LEU A 27 -8.23 1.55 -10.76
C LEU A 27 -8.71 2.82 -10.04
N LEU A 28 -9.59 3.58 -10.68
CA LEU A 28 -10.14 4.85 -10.17
C LEU A 28 -11.55 4.69 -9.59
N ASP A 29 -12.27 3.63 -9.98
CA ASP A 29 -13.65 3.33 -9.65
C ASP A 29 -13.85 1.84 -9.32
N ALA A 30 -14.79 1.54 -8.40
CA ALA A 30 -15.05 0.17 -7.98
C ALA A 30 -15.68 -0.63 -9.14
N PRO A 31 -15.11 -1.78 -9.55
CA PRO A 31 -15.59 -2.48 -10.74
C PRO A 31 -17.06 -2.90 -10.63
N GLY A 32 -17.84 -2.52 -11.63
CA GLY A 32 -19.27 -2.88 -11.72
C GLY A 32 -20.18 -2.08 -10.77
N GLU A 33 -19.72 -0.95 -10.25
CA GLU A 33 -20.54 -0.04 -9.45
C GLU A 33 -20.86 1.23 -10.23
N ILE A 34 -22.11 1.68 -10.12
CA ILE A 34 -22.61 2.91 -10.79
C ILE A 34 -22.64 4.08 -9.79
N GLN A 35 -22.75 3.76 -8.50
CA GLN A 35 -22.77 4.77 -7.45
C GLN A 35 -21.36 5.38 -7.31
N PRO A 36 -21.23 6.72 -7.28
CA PRO A 36 -19.97 7.35 -6.95
C PRO A 36 -19.56 6.98 -5.52
N GLY A 37 -18.30 6.57 -5.34
CA GLY A 37 -17.80 6.10 -4.06
C GLY A 37 -16.28 6.14 -3.97
N LEU A 38 -15.77 6.11 -2.73
CA LEU A 38 -14.34 6.04 -2.47
C LEU A 38 -13.86 4.59 -2.50
N ILE A 39 -12.63 4.40 -2.95
CA ILE A 39 -11.91 3.13 -2.84
C ILE A 39 -10.84 3.28 -1.77
N ARG A 40 -10.77 2.29 -0.87
CA ARG A 40 -9.80 2.24 0.21
C ARG A 40 -8.89 1.03 0.03
N ALA A 41 -7.59 1.21 0.24
CA ALA A 41 -6.65 0.09 0.38
C ALA A 41 -6.79 -0.57 1.75
N ILE A 42 -6.92 -1.90 1.76
CA ILE A 42 -6.97 -2.77 2.94
C ILE A 42 -5.65 -3.53 3.01
N TYR A 43 -4.70 -2.98 3.77
CA TYR A 43 -3.41 -3.62 3.99
C TYR A 43 -3.56 -4.90 4.84
N GLU A 44 -2.77 -5.91 4.49
CA GLU A 44 -2.68 -7.19 5.20
C GLU A 44 -2.13 -6.97 6.62
N LYS A 45 -1.09 -6.14 6.76
CA LYS A 45 -0.50 -5.82 8.05
C LYS A 45 -1.35 -4.77 8.79
N LYS A 46 -1.85 -5.12 9.97
CA LYS A 46 -2.73 -4.26 10.80
C LYS A 46 -2.01 -3.46 11.86
N GLN A 47 -0.79 -3.86 12.25
CA GLN A 47 0.03 -3.19 13.25
C GLN A 47 1.34 -2.70 12.63
N LEU A 48 1.72 -1.46 12.93
CA LEU A 48 2.90 -0.82 12.36
C LEU A 48 4.13 -1.28 13.14
N GLU A 49 5.11 -1.80 12.43
CA GLU A 49 6.44 -2.06 12.98
C GLU A 49 7.45 -1.14 12.28
N LEU A 50 8.07 -0.28 13.07
CA LEU A 50 9.07 0.65 12.57
C LEU A 50 10.36 -0.10 12.29
N LYS A 51 10.90 0.04 11.08
CA LYS A 51 12.19 -0.58 10.70
C LYS A 51 13.40 0.14 11.31
N GLY A 52 13.21 1.34 11.83
CA GLY A 52 14.27 2.11 12.50
C GLY A 52 15.04 3.05 11.56
N ARG A 53 16.10 3.66 12.09
CA ARG A 53 16.84 4.74 11.40
C ARG A 53 17.59 4.27 10.16
N ASP A 54 18.05 3.01 10.14
CA ASP A 54 18.80 2.43 9.02
C ASP A 54 17.99 2.37 7.72
N TYR A 55 16.66 2.45 7.82
CA TYR A 55 15.74 2.51 6.70
C TYR A 55 15.41 3.94 6.25
N GLY A 56 15.88 4.97 6.97
CA GLY A 56 15.63 6.39 6.64
C GLY A 56 14.14 6.69 6.47
N ILE A 57 13.78 7.26 5.30
CA ILE A 57 12.39 7.56 4.95
C ILE A 57 11.50 6.30 4.82
N TYR A 58 12.10 5.12 4.70
CA TYR A 58 11.41 3.83 4.61
C TYR A 58 11.16 3.18 5.97
N THR A 59 11.33 3.90 7.10
CA THR A 59 11.03 3.36 8.44
C THR A 59 9.60 2.78 8.57
N PHE A 60 8.65 3.29 7.78
CA PHE A 60 7.25 2.84 7.73
C PHE A 60 6.93 1.85 6.60
N ALA A 61 7.93 1.39 5.84
CA ALA A 61 7.71 0.62 4.62
C ALA A 61 6.98 -0.71 4.84
N ASP A 62 6.97 -1.20 6.09
CA ASP A 62 6.29 -2.41 6.52
C ASP A 62 4.75 -2.35 6.43
N TRP A 63 4.19 -1.16 6.22
CA TRP A 63 2.76 -0.94 5.99
C TRP A 63 2.42 -0.52 4.56
N LEU A 64 3.43 -0.34 3.72
CA LEU A 64 3.26 0.24 2.40
C LEU A 64 3.60 -0.80 1.32
N PRO A 65 2.98 -0.72 0.14
CA PRO A 65 3.27 -1.62 -0.97
C PRO A 65 4.50 -1.12 -1.77
N VAL A 66 5.61 -0.82 -1.09
CA VAL A 66 6.82 -0.25 -1.69
C VAL A 66 7.51 -1.32 -2.55
N LYS A 67 7.47 -1.14 -3.87
CA LYS A 67 8.10 -2.07 -4.84
C LYS A 67 9.52 -1.69 -5.24
N LYS A 68 9.90 -0.43 -5.07
CA LYS A 68 11.23 0.09 -5.43
C LYS A 68 11.64 1.17 -4.45
N THR A 69 12.93 1.22 -4.18
CA THR A 69 13.56 2.25 -3.35
C THR A 69 14.24 3.26 -4.26
N LEU A 70 14.22 4.53 -3.87
CA LEU A 70 14.92 5.59 -4.57
C LEU A 70 16.43 5.38 -4.37
N ILE A 71 17.20 5.55 -5.43
CA ILE A 71 18.66 5.45 -5.35
C ILE A 71 19.17 6.73 -4.69
N GLY A 72 19.96 6.61 -3.62
CA GLY A 72 20.51 7.76 -2.90
C GLY A 72 19.60 8.35 -1.81
N SER A 73 18.46 7.71 -1.48
CA SER A 73 17.56 8.16 -0.40
C SER A 73 17.93 7.62 0.98
N TYR A 74 19.19 7.26 1.19
CA TYR A 74 19.73 6.93 2.51
C TYR A 74 20.04 8.24 3.27
N ALA A 75 19.88 8.22 4.59
CA ALA A 75 20.33 9.28 5.48
C ALA A 75 21.77 9.04 5.93
#